data_AF-D3DIF0-F1
#
_entry.id   AF-D3DIF0-F1
#
_cell.length_a   1.000
_cell.length_b   1.000
_cell.length_c   1.000
_cell.angle_alpha   90.00
_cell.angle_beta   90.00
_cell.angle_gamma   90.00
#
_symmetry.space_group_name_H-M   'P 1'
#
loop_
_entity.id
_entity.type
_entity.pdbx_description
1 polymer ?
#
loop_
_entity_poly.entity_id
_entity_poly.type
_entity_poly.pdbx_seq_one_letter_code
_entity_poly.pdbx_strand_id
1 'polypeptide(L)'
;MDKEKSPNPQFSDIEDLIEEYDALLSYPNTKYPYVFVYGGWMFYDLRDQIHELGLDDHPEVKKLDRQFLKKVLEWVPPDDYKAEKKYPNMWWHNLQEIKQGTYPKEKLPEHLRDLLK
;
A
#
# COMPACT_ATOMS: atom_id res chain seq x y z
N MET A 1 -19.29 23.02 -19.55
CA MET A 1 -19.45 21.55 -19.65
C MET A 1 -18.24 20.95 -19.00
N ASP A 2 -18.28 20.92 -17.67
CA ASP A 2 -17.28 20.27 -16.84
C ASP A 2 -17.42 18.77 -17.04
N LYS A 3 -16.45 18.16 -17.72
CA LYS A 3 -16.31 16.71 -17.74
C LYS A 3 -15.71 16.33 -16.40
N GLU A 4 -16.56 16.11 -15.41
CA GLU A 4 -16.19 15.32 -14.24
C GLU A 4 -15.59 14.02 -14.75
N LYS A 5 -14.28 13.85 -14.54
CA LYS A 5 -13.63 12.56 -14.70
C LYS A 5 -14.27 11.65 -13.68
N SER A 6 -15.22 10.81 -14.12
CA SER A 6 -15.69 9.70 -13.31
C SER A 6 -14.47 8.92 -12.83
N PRO A 7 -14.24 8.77 -11.52
CA PRO A 7 -13.28 7.79 -11.06
C PRO A 7 -13.82 6.45 -11.54
N ASN A 8 -12.99 5.68 -12.22
CA ASN A 8 -13.28 4.30 -12.57
C ASN A 8 -12.86 3.47 -11.36
N PRO A 9 -13.75 3.08 -10.43
CA PRO A 9 -13.31 2.31 -9.31
C PRO A 9 -13.41 0.84 -9.73
N GLN A 10 -12.27 0.14 -9.66
CA GLN A 10 -12.25 -1.32 -9.83
C GLN A 10 -13.07 -2.05 -8.75
N PHE A 11 -13.53 -1.34 -7.72
CA PHE A 11 -14.28 -1.84 -6.57
C PHE A 11 -15.61 -1.10 -6.40
N SER A 12 -16.69 -1.85 -6.10
CA SER A 12 -18.05 -1.30 -5.99
C SER A 12 -18.32 -0.58 -4.67
N ASP A 13 -17.57 -0.88 -3.61
CA ASP A 13 -17.72 -0.28 -2.28
C ASP A 13 -16.35 -0.13 -1.56
N ILE A 14 -16.29 0.78 -0.58
CA ILE A 14 -15.14 0.99 0.31
C ILE A 14 -14.81 -0.29 1.09
N GLU A 15 -15.84 -1.04 1.48
CA GLU A 15 -15.70 -2.33 2.17
C GLU A 15 -14.95 -3.34 1.29
N ASP A 16 -15.31 -3.45 0.00
CA ASP A 16 -14.63 -4.35 -0.95
C ASP A 16 -13.12 -4.04 -1.05
N LEU A 17 -12.76 -2.75 -1.05
CA LEU A 17 -11.37 -2.31 -1.16
C LEU A 17 -10.54 -2.65 0.10
N ILE A 18 -11.13 -2.48 1.27
CA ILE A 18 -10.48 -2.82 2.55
C ILE A 18 -10.36 -4.34 2.69
N GLU A 19 -11.40 -5.09 2.31
CA GLU A 19 -11.40 -6.55 2.31
C GLU A 19 -10.33 -7.12 1.36
N GLU A 20 -10.19 -6.55 0.15
CA GLU A 20 -9.14 -6.95 -0.79
C GLU A 20 -7.74 -6.70 -0.20
N TYR A 21 -7.54 -5.55 0.45
CA TYR A 21 -6.26 -5.24 1.09
C TYR A 21 -5.92 -6.24 2.20
N ASP A 22 -6.90 -6.57 3.05
CA ASP A 22 -6.73 -7.59 4.09
C ASP A 22 -6.48 -8.98 3.50
N ALA A 23 -7.20 -9.35 2.43
CA ALA A 23 -7.03 -10.63 1.74
C ALA A 23 -5.62 -10.79 1.15
N LEU A 24 -5.09 -9.75 0.48
CA LEU A 24 -3.73 -9.74 -0.05
C LEU A 24 -2.68 -9.90 1.06
N LEU A 25 -2.92 -9.29 2.23
CA LEU A 25 -2.03 -9.40 3.39
C LEU A 25 -2.16 -10.73 4.14
N SER A 26 -3.31 -11.41 4.01
CA SER A 26 -3.64 -12.68 4.67
C SER A 26 -3.13 -13.93 3.95
N TYR A 27 -2.66 -13.80 2.70
CA TYR A 27 -2.06 -14.91 1.95
C TYR A 27 -0.89 -15.53 2.75
N PRO A 28 -0.74 -16.88 2.76
CA PRO A 28 0.09 -17.62 3.72
C PRO A 28 1.44 -16.98 4.03
N ASN A 29 1.68 -16.78 5.34
CA ASN A 29 2.88 -16.18 5.95
C ASN A 29 4.13 -17.07 5.78
N THR A 30 4.64 -17.17 4.55
CA THR A 30 5.99 -17.63 4.28
C THR A 30 6.90 -16.43 4.04
N LYS A 31 8.21 -16.60 4.23
CA LYS A 31 9.22 -15.52 4.06
C LYS A 31 9.23 -14.90 2.64
N TYR A 32 8.59 -15.55 1.67
CA TYR A 32 8.48 -15.11 0.28
C TYR A 32 7.06 -15.37 -0.21
N PRO A 33 6.07 -14.53 0.19
CA PRO A 33 4.71 -14.75 -0.25
C PRO A 33 4.64 -14.50 -1.75
N TYR A 34 4.11 -15.48 -2.48
CA TYR A 34 3.93 -15.41 -3.93
C TYR A 34 3.27 -14.10 -4.39
N VAL A 35 2.35 -13.56 -3.57
CA VAL A 35 1.65 -12.31 -3.85
C VAL A 35 2.56 -11.08 -3.84
N PHE A 36 3.61 -11.00 -3.02
CA PHE A 36 4.55 -9.85 -3.06
C PHE A 36 5.41 -9.89 -4.32
N VAL A 37 5.77 -11.10 -4.78
CA VAL A 37 6.68 -11.27 -5.92
C VAL A 37 5.95 -11.17 -7.25
N TYR A 38 4.81 -11.84 -7.41
CA TYR A 38 4.10 -11.90 -8.69
C TYR A 38 2.90 -10.95 -8.77
N GLY A 39 2.36 -10.59 -7.60
CA GLY A 39 1.21 -9.70 -7.44
C GLY A 39 1.55 -8.36 -6.79
N GLY A 40 2.84 -8.03 -6.64
CA GLY A 40 3.26 -6.90 -5.82
C GLY A 40 2.67 -5.56 -6.26
N TRP A 41 2.51 -5.39 -7.58
CA TRP A 41 1.90 -4.21 -8.20
C TRP A 41 0.50 -3.90 -7.65
N MET A 42 -0.26 -4.92 -7.23
CA MET A 42 -1.61 -4.75 -6.68
C MET A 42 -1.61 -3.94 -5.38
N PHE A 43 -0.56 -4.03 -4.55
CA PHE A 43 -0.47 -3.20 -3.33
C PHE A 43 -0.33 -1.71 -3.64
N TYR A 44 0.39 -1.38 -4.72
CA TYR A 44 0.58 0.00 -5.15
C TYR A 44 -0.71 0.57 -5.74
N ASP A 45 -1.36 -0.18 -6.64
CA ASP A 45 -2.64 0.22 -7.25
C ASP A 45 -3.73 0.37 -6.19
N LEU A 46 -3.79 -0.55 -5.23
CA LEU A 46 -4.76 -0.51 -4.13
C LEU A 46 -4.51 0.71 -3.24
N ARG A 47 -3.25 1.01 -2.88
CA ARG A 47 -2.98 2.21 -2.08
C ARG A 47 -3.19 3.52 -2.81
N ASP A 48 -2.94 3.56 -4.12
CA ASP A 48 -3.32 4.70 -4.95
C ASP A 48 -4.83 4.92 -4.93
N GLN A 49 -5.64 3.86 -5.04
CA GLN A 49 -7.11 3.96 -4.95
C GLN A 49 -7.60 4.41 -3.57
N ILE A 50 -7.03 3.86 -2.48
CA ILE A 50 -7.33 4.31 -1.11
C ILE A 50 -7.04 5.82 -0.94
N HIS A 51 -5.92 6.29 -1.48
CA HIS A 51 -5.55 7.70 -1.44
C HIS A 51 -6.50 8.57 -2.28
N GLU A 52 -6.82 8.15 -3.50
CA GLU A 52 -7.75 8.83 -4.41
C GLU A 52 -9.16 8.98 -3.78
N LEU A 53 -9.58 8.02 -2.95
CA LEU A 53 -10.84 8.05 -2.20
C LEU A 53 -10.77 8.81 -0.87
N GLY A 54 -9.60 9.33 -0.46
CA GLY A 54 -9.43 10.07 0.80
C GLY A 54 -9.50 9.20 2.05
N LEU A 55 -9.19 7.90 1.94
CA LEU A 55 -9.33 6.90 3.01
C LEU A 55 -8.05 6.68 3.82
N ASP A 56 -7.00 7.49 3.61
CA ASP A 56 -5.71 7.35 4.30
C ASP A 56 -5.83 7.38 5.83
N ASP A 57 -6.82 8.12 6.35
CA ASP A 57 -7.07 8.25 7.77
C ASP A 57 -8.02 7.18 8.35
N HIS A 58 -8.60 6.33 7.51
CA HIS A 58 -9.55 5.29 7.92
C HIS A 58 -8.89 4.29 8.89
N PRO A 59 -9.53 3.93 10.02
CA PRO A 59 -8.91 3.09 11.05
C PRO A 59 -8.39 1.74 10.54
N GLU A 60 -9.18 1.05 9.72
CA GLU A 60 -8.76 -0.25 9.16
C GLU A 60 -7.64 -0.09 8.14
N VAL A 61 -7.63 0.99 7.33
CA VAL A 61 -6.54 1.26 6.39
C VAL A 61 -5.23 1.46 7.15
N LYS A 62 -5.23 2.25 8.24
CA LYS A 62 -4.05 2.44 9.09
C LYS A 62 -3.55 1.13 9.69
N LYS A 63 -4.45 0.24 10.10
CA LYS A 63 -4.12 -1.08 10.63
C LYS A 63 -3.47 -1.96 9.56
N LEU A 64 -4.03 -1.98 8.35
CA LEU A 64 -3.51 -2.74 7.21
C LEU A 64 -2.18 -2.17 6.72
N ASP A 65 -2.02 -0.84 6.65
CA ASP A 65 -0.75 -0.17 6.32
C ASP A 65 0.37 -0.57 7.31
N ARG A 66 0.06 -0.67 8.61
CA ARG A 66 1.03 -1.18 9.60
C ARG A 66 1.40 -2.64 9.34
N GLN A 67 0.45 -3.49 8.98
CA GLN A 67 0.71 -4.90 8.67
C GLN A 67 1.52 -5.04 7.38
N PHE A 68 1.18 -4.27 6.36
CA PHE A 68 1.88 -4.21 5.10
C PHE A 68 3.34 -3.81 5.31
N LEU A 69 3.58 -2.70 6.00
CA LEU A 69 4.94 -2.23 6.23
C LEU A 69 5.77 -3.22 7.08
N LYS A 70 5.17 -3.86 8.09
CA LYS A 70 5.85 -4.92 8.84
C LYS A 70 6.32 -6.07 7.94
N LYS A 71 5.47 -6.54 7.03
CA LYS A 71 5.82 -7.58 6.05
C LYS A 71 6.94 -7.13 5.10
N VAL A 72 6.90 -5.89 4.62
CA VAL A 72 7.98 -5.30 3.80
C VAL A 72 9.31 -5.30 4.53
N LEU A 73 9.30 -4.88 5.80
CA LEU A 73 10.50 -4.84 6.65
C LEU A 73 11.04 -6.25 6.92
N GLU A 74 10.18 -7.22 7.19
CA GLU A 74 10.56 -8.62 7.49
C GLU A 74 11.06 -9.37 6.24
N TRP A 75 10.41 -9.18 5.08
CA TRP A 75 10.63 -9.98 3.88
C TRP A 75 11.36 -9.18 2.81
N VAL A 76 10.62 -8.70 1.81
CA VAL A 76 11.07 -7.87 0.69
C VAL A 76 9.95 -6.90 0.33
N PRO A 77 10.23 -5.75 -0.29
CA PRO A 77 9.20 -4.93 -0.90
C PRO A 77 8.50 -5.71 -2.02
N PRO A 78 7.21 -5.44 -2.29
CA PRO A 78 6.52 -6.07 -3.40
C PRO A 78 7.10 -5.58 -4.74
N ASP A 79 7.09 -6.45 -5.74
CA ASP A 79 7.51 -6.12 -7.10
C ASP A 79 6.57 -5.06 -7.70
N ASP A 80 7.14 -4.02 -8.30
CA ASP A 80 6.43 -2.88 -8.89
C ASP A 80 6.37 -2.93 -10.43
N TYR A 81 6.75 -4.05 -11.06
CA TYR A 81 6.89 -4.19 -12.53
C TYR A 81 5.67 -3.76 -13.39
N LYS A 82 4.48 -3.68 -12.78
CA LYS A 82 3.23 -3.23 -13.41
C LYS A 82 2.61 -2.01 -12.74
N ALA A 83 3.16 -1.54 -11.63
CA ALA A 83 2.57 -0.44 -10.88
C ALA A 83 2.73 0.86 -11.65
N GLU A 84 1.62 1.57 -11.90
CA GLU A 84 1.68 2.94 -12.39
C GLU A 84 1.95 3.85 -11.19
N LYS A 85 3.17 4.39 -11.07
CA LYS A 85 3.53 5.27 -9.94
C LYS A 85 2.91 6.67 -10.10
N LYS A 86 1.59 6.77 -9.95
CA LYS A 86 0.85 8.05 -10.00
C LYS A 86 1.30 9.00 -8.90
N TYR A 87 1.65 8.44 -7.73
CA TYR A 87 2.07 9.19 -6.54
C TYR A 87 3.49 8.79 -6.10
N PRO A 88 4.54 9.10 -6.88
CA PRO A 88 5.89 8.60 -6.64
C PRO A 88 6.50 9.10 -5.32
N ASN A 89 5.99 10.20 -4.76
CA ASN A 89 6.45 10.78 -3.50
C ASN A 89 5.81 10.13 -2.26
N MET A 90 4.80 9.28 -2.44
CA MET A 90 4.10 8.63 -1.34
C MET A 90 4.88 7.44 -0.80
N TRP A 91 4.77 7.20 0.50
CA TRP A 91 5.61 6.21 1.18
C TRP A 91 5.45 4.79 0.62
N TRP A 92 4.25 4.40 0.19
CA TRP A 92 3.98 3.07 -0.37
C TRP A 92 4.64 2.85 -1.73
N HIS A 93 5.13 3.90 -2.41
CA HIS A 93 5.95 3.81 -3.62
C HIS A 93 7.46 3.83 -3.35
N ASN A 94 7.87 4.00 -2.08
CA ASN A 94 9.27 4.13 -1.65
C ASN A 94 9.68 3.00 -0.68
N LEU A 95 9.03 1.85 -0.77
CA LEU A 95 9.21 0.70 0.14
C LEU A 95 10.64 0.15 0.17
N GLN A 96 11.36 0.23 -0.95
CA GLN A 96 12.77 -0.16 -1.02
C GLN A 96 13.65 0.75 -0.15
N GLU A 97 13.44 2.07 -0.24
CA GLU A 97 14.17 3.06 0.57
C GLU A 97 13.82 2.92 2.06
N ILE A 98 12.55 2.65 2.36
CA ILE A 98 12.09 2.40 3.73
C ILE A 98 12.77 1.17 4.31
N LYS A 99 12.84 0.06 3.56
CA LYS A 99 13.53 -1.17 3.99
C LYS A 99 15.04 -0.96 4.18
N GLN A 100 15.65 -0.12 3.35
CA GLN A 100 17.08 0.22 3.45
C GLN A 100 17.37 1.25 4.56
N GLY A 101 16.35 1.85 5.17
CA GLY A 101 16.50 2.89 6.18
C GLY A 101 16.94 4.25 5.61
N THR A 102 16.83 4.45 4.30
CA THR A 102 17.19 5.72 3.63
C THR A 102 16.01 6.65 3.44
N TYR A 103 14.79 6.15 3.57
CA TYR A 103 13.58 6.97 3.51
C TYR A 103 13.43 7.84 4.78
N PRO A 104 13.21 9.17 4.67
CA PRO A 104 13.06 10.04 5.83
C PRO A 104 11.85 9.66 6.70
N LYS A 105 12.08 9.44 8.00
CA LYS A 105 11.03 9.03 8.95
C LYS A 105 9.90 10.06 9.05
N GLU A 106 10.20 11.33 8.86
CA GLU A 106 9.24 12.44 8.93
C GLU A 106 8.24 12.39 7.77
N LYS A 107 8.63 11.80 6.63
CA LYS A 107 7.76 11.60 5.46
C LYS A 107 6.80 10.42 5.61
N LEU A 108 7.04 9.52 6.57
CA LEU A 108 6.06 8.48 6.88
C LEU A 108 4.86 9.08 7.62
N PRO A 109 3.64 8.55 7.37
CA PRO A 109 2.47 8.79 8.22
C PRO A 109 2.78 8.47 9.69
N GLU A 110 2.24 9.26 10.61
CA GLU A 110 2.51 9.14 12.05
C GLU A 110 2.29 7.71 12.57
N HIS A 111 1.23 7.06 12.12
CA HIS A 111 0.86 5.70 12.48
C HIS A 111 1.82 4.61 11.95
N LEU A 112 2.88 4.95 11.20
CA LEU A 112 3.90 4.01 10.71
C LEU A 112 5.29 4.30 11.27
N ARG A 113 5.54 5.50 11.81
CA ARG A 113 6.88 5.97 12.19
C ARG A 113 7.56 5.11 13.24
N ASP A 114 6.79 4.51 14.15
CA ASP A 114 7.32 3.66 15.22
C ASP A 114 7.81 2.28 14.75
N LEU A 115 7.50 1.91 13.49
CA LEU A 115 7.99 0.67 12.86
C LEU A 115 9.43 0.79 12.38
N LEU A 116 9.93 2.00 12.14
CA LEU A 116 11.34 2.26 11.83
C LEU A 116 12.09 2.54 13.14
N LYS A 117 12.79 1.51 13.64
CA LYS A 117 13.69 1.55 14.81
C LYS A 117 15.13 1.34 14.40
#